data_AF-A0A0P7ZEC6-F1
#
_entry.id   AF-A0A0P7ZEC6-F1
#
_cell.length_a   1.000
_cell.length_b   1.000
_cell.length_c   1.000
_cell.angle_alpha   90.00
_cell.angle_beta   90.00
_cell.angle_gamma   90.00
#
_symmetry.space_group_name_H-M   'P 1'
#
loop_
_entity.id
_entity.type
_entity.pdbx_description
1 polymer ?
#
loop_
_entity_poly.entity_id
_entity_poly.type
_entity_poly.pdbx_seq_one_letter_code
_entity_poly.pdbx_strand_id
1 'polypeptide(L)'
;MCGRLNVIENPLCQEVTEQLRLKFEAKTNRDLRPTQLVSTIAGHQGTLYQLNTQWGIQPAWAKKLLINAQAEPGSARKTKYLFQEMNGKLLYMAGIYYSNPELNAQLVTLTTKPTEQCAAYHHRMPLLISAEQVSYWLHSEAHQLKPLLEQPADWLHLSVVADER
;
A
#
# COMPACT_ATOMS: atom_id res chain seq x y z
N MET A 1 -0.62 13.12 2.53
CA MET A 1 -1.19 11.81 2.19
C MET A 1 -0.16 11.03 1.40
N CYS A 2 0.00 9.73 1.68
CA CYS A 2 0.79 8.80 0.88
C CYS A 2 0.03 8.44 -0.40
N GLY A 3 -0.08 9.41 -1.32
CA GLY A 3 -0.83 9.28 -2.58
C GLY A 3 0.07 9.15 -3.81
N ARG A 4 1.31 8.69 -3.63
CA ARG A 4 2.27 8.42 -4.70
C ARG A 4 3.10 7.20 -4.36
N LEU A 5 3.39 6.37 -5.36
CA LEU A 5 4.24 5.18 -5.22
C LEU A 5 5.22 5.09 -6.39
N ASN A 6 6.40 4.58 -6.12
CA ASN A 6 7.35 4.17 -7.15
C ASN A 6 7.26 2.65 -7.30
N VAL A 7 6.94 2.18 -8.50
CA VAL A 7 6.98 0.77 -8.91
C VAL A 7 8.11 0.64 -9.93
N ILE A 8 9.14 -0.13 -9.61
CA ILE A 8 10.23 -0.44 -10.53
C ILE A 8 10.14 -1.94 -10.81
N GLU A 9 9.81 -2.31 -12.04
CA GLU A 9 9.48 -3.68 -12.44
C GLU A 9 10.55 -4.71 -12.02
N ASN A 10 11.82 -4.41 -12.27
CA ASN A 10 12.95 -5.22 -11.82
C ASN A 10 13.75 -4.41 -10.78
N PRO A 11 14.05 -4.95 -9.58
CA PRO A 11 13.92 -6.37 -9.17
C PRO A 11 12.56 -6.78 -8.59
N LEU A 12 11.57 -5.87 -8.50
CA LEU A 12 10.30 -6.11 -7.81
C LEU A 12 9.61 -7.42 -8.22
N CYS A 13 9.42 -7.66 -9.53
CA CYS A 13 8.64 -8.80 -9.99
C CYS A 13 9.29 -10.13 -9.67
N GLN A 14 10.62 -10.19 -9.77
CA GLN A 14 11.38 -11.38 -9.42
C GLN A 14 11.25 -11.69 -7.93
N GLU A 15 11.52 -10.70 -7.09
CA GLU A 15 11.53 -10.87 -5.64
C GLU A 15 10.14 -11.21 -5.08
N VAL A 16 9.07 -10.56 -5.57
CA VAL A 16 7.69 -10.93 -5.20
C VAL A 16 7.36 -12.36 -5.64
N THR A 17 7.79 -12.75 -6.84
CA THR A 17 7.55 -14.11 -7.35
C THR A 17 8.23 -15.18 -6.50
N GLU A 18 9.48 -14.92 -6.10
CA GLU A 18 10.26 -15.82 -5.24
C GLU A 18 9.68 -15.88 -3.82
N GLN A 19 9.39 -14.73 -3.20
CA GLN A 19 8.87 -14.65 -1.83
C GLN A 19 7.50 -15.28 -1.66
N LEU A 20 6.58 -15.02 -2.60
CA LEU A 20 5.17 -15.41 -2.47
C LEU A 20 4.83 -16.68 -3.26
N ARG A 21 5.78 -17.22 -4.04
CA ARG A 21 5.55 -18.36 -4.95
C ARG A 21 4.35 -18.12 -5.89
N LEU A 22 4.19 -16.88 -6.32
CA LEU A 22 3.12 -16.40 -7.18
C LEU A 22 3.76 -15.71 -8.39
N LYS A 23 3.43 -16.12 -9.61
CA LYS A 23 3.89 -15.37 -10.79
C LYS A 23 3.34 -13.94 -10.72
N PHE A 24 4.22 -12.96 -10.53
CA PHE A 24 3.86 -11.56 -10.37
C PHE A 24 4.43 -10.68 -11.49
N GLU A 25 3.61 -9.80 -12.04
CA GLU A 25 3.97 -8.87 -13.11
C GLU A 25 3.52 -7.44 -12.76
N ALA A 26 4.42 -6.48 -12.84
CA ALA A 26 4.11 -5.07 -12.64
C ALA A 26 4.84 -4.22 -13.67
N LYS A 27 4.19 -3.14 -14.12
CA LYS A 27 4.81 -2.19 -15.04
C LYS A 27 5.57 -1.13 -14.25
N THR A 28 6.76 -0.77 -14.72
CA THR A 28 7.50 0.36 -14.14
C THR A 28 6.66 1.65 -14.20
N ASN A 29 6.46 2.27 -13.04
CA ASN A 29 5.80 3.56 -12.87
C ASN A 29 6.46 4.31 -11.71
N ARG A 30 7.19 5.39 -12.02
CA ARG A 30 7.95 6.17 -11.02
C ARG A 30 7.14 7.28 -10.35
N ASP A 31 5.84 7.36 -10.63
CA ASP A 31 4.91 8.31 -10.02
C ASP A 31 3.48 7.75 -10.15
N LEU A 32 3.25 6.56 -9.61
CA LEU A 32 1.93 5.94 -9.57
C LEU A 32 1.03 6.77 -8.65
N ARG A 33 -0.10 7.22 -9.17
CA ARG A 33 -1.06 8.12 -8.53
C ARG A 33 -2.43 7.43 -8.35
N PRO A 34 -3.30 7.98 -7.49
CA PRO A 34 -4.70 7.59 -7.45
C PRO A 34 -5.36 7.60 -8.84
N THR A 35 -6.39 6.79 -8.97
CA THR A 35 -7.15 6.43 -10.19
C THR A 35 -6.39 5.61 -11.23
N GLN A 36 -5.06 5.42 -11.08
CA GLN A 36 -4.29 4.55 -11.95
C GLN A 36 -4.40 3.08 -11.53
N LEU A 37 -4.07 2.17 -12.46
CA LEU A 37 -4.02 0.74 -12.18
C LEU A 37 -2.77 0.38 -11.37
N VAL A 38 -2.94 -0.49 -10.38
CA VAL A 38 -1.87 -1.03 -9.53
C VAL A 38 -1.95 -2.56 -9.49
N SER A 39 -0.81 -3.22 -9.70
CA SER A 39 -0.68 -4.67 -9.54
C SER A 39 -0.93 -5.02 -8.08
N THR A 40 -1.97 -5.82 -7.82
CA THR A 40 -2.47 -6.14 -6.49
C THR A 40 -2.41 -7.64 -6.26
N ILE A 41 -1.99 -8.05 -5.06
CA ILE A 41 -2.01 -9.44 -4.62
C ILE A 41 -3.26 -9.63 -3.76
N ALA A 42 -4.04 -10.66 -4.07
CA ALA A 42 -5.23 -11.05 -3.31
C ALA A 42 -5.18 -12.54 -2.96
N GLY A 43 -5.96 -12.94 -1.96
CA GLY A 43 -6.07 -14.32 -1.51
C GLY A 43 -7.51 -14.82 -1.60
N HIS A 44 -7.70 -16.08 -2.00
CA HIS A 44 -8.98 -16.77 -1.91
C HIS A 44 -8.74 -18.26 -1.62
N GLN A 45 -9.43 -18.81 -0.62
CA GLN A 45 -9.33 -20.23 -0.23
C GLN A 45 -7.87 -20.72 -0.06
N GLY A 46 -7.01 -19.89 0.55
CA GLY A 46 -5.60 -20.23 0.79
C GLY A 46 -4.67 -20.04 -0.43
N THR A 47 -5.20 -19.64 -1.58
CA THR A 47 -4.43 -19.41 -2.81
C THR A 47 -4.24 -17.93 -3.06
N LEU A 48 -3.00 -17.53 -3.31
CA LEU A 48 -2.66 -16.17 -3.75
C LEU A 48 -2.84 -16.04 -5.26
N TYR A 49 -3.34 -14.89 -5.70
CA TYR A 49 -3.41 -14.53 -7.12
C TYR A 49 -3.17 -13.03 -7.30
N GLN A 50 -2.77 -12.67 -8.51
CA GLN A 50 -2.62 -11.27 -8.91
C GLN A 50 -3.86 -10.81 -9.67
N LEU A 51 -4.26 -9.55 -9.44
CA LEU A 51 -5.16 -8.79 -10.29
C LEU A 51 -4.69 -7.33 -10.41
N ASN A 52 -5.18 -6.61 -11.42
CA ASN A 52 -5.00 -5.17 -11.49
C ASN A 52 -6.21 -4.47 -10.88
N THR A 53 -5.97 -3.58 -9.92
CA THR A 53 -7.02 -2.76 -9.31
C THR A 53 -6.81 -1.28 -9.64
N GLN A 54 -7.89 -0.51 -9.67
CA GLN A 54 -7.82 0.95 -9.69
C GLN A 54 -7.54 1.47 -8.28
N TRP A 55 -6.46 2.24 -8.08
CA TRP A 55 -6.15 2.77 -6.76
C TRP A 55 -7.04 3.98 -6.42
N GLY A 56 -8.03 3.76 -5.57
CA GLY A 56 -9.00 4.74 -5.10
C GLY A 56 -10.42 4.42 -5.56
N ILE A 57 -11.38 4.85 -4.75
CA ILE A 57 -12.81 4.67 -4.98
C ILE A 57 -13.52 6.02 -4.81
N GLN A 58 -14.50 6.30 -5.67
CA GLN A 58 -15.40 7.43 -5.48
C GLN A 58 -16.85 6.92 -5.54
N PRO A 59 -17.39 6.44 -4.41
CA PRO A 59 -18.79 6.04 -4.34
C PRO A 59 -19.70 7.24 -4.65
N ALA A 60 -20.93 6.98 -5.09
CA ALA A 60 -21.88 8.05 -5.45
C ALA A 60 -22.14 9.07 -4.33
N TRP A 61 -22.02 8.66 -3.07
CA TRP A 61 -22.16 9.52 -1.90
C TRP A 61 -20.92 10.37 -1.58
N ALA A 62 -19.75 10.03 -2.14
CA ALA A 62 -18.49 10.70 -1.84
C ALA A 62 -18.23 11.88 -2.80
N LYS A 63 -18.09 13.07 -2.23
CA LYS A 63 -17.73 14.30 -2.99
C LYS A 63 -16.28 14.29 -3.51
N LYS A 64 -15.43 13.41 -3.00
CA LYS A 64 -13.99 13.32 -3.34
C LYS A 64 -13.56 11.85 -3.41
N LEU A 65 -12.54 11.58 -4.22
CA LEU A 65 -11.89 10.28 -4.31
C LEU A 65 -11.33 9.85 -2.94
N LEU A 66 -11.69 8.65 -2.52
CA LEU A 66 -11.17 7.99 -1.32
C LEU A 66 -10.03 7.08 -1.73
N ILE A 67 -8.83 7.37 -1.22
CA ILE A 67 -7.60 6.60 -1.55
C ILE A 67 -7.04 5.85 -0.33
N ASN A 68 -7.35 6.34 0.87
CA ASN A 68 -6.88 5.82 2.15
C ASN A 68 -8.03 5.72 3.15
N ALA A 69 -8.09 4.63 3.91
CA ALA A 69 -9.13 4.41 4.93
C ALA A 69 -8.70 4.99 6.31
N GLN A 70 -8.87 6.31 6.50
CA GLN A 70 -8.96 7.07 7.76
C GLN A 70 -9.11 8.57 7.40
N ALA A 71 -9.90 9.36 8.15
CA ALA A 71 -10.11 10.78 7.86
C ALA A 71 -8.88 11.65 8.25
N GLU A 72 -8.53 12.68 7.45
CA GLU A 72 -7.49 13.66 7.76
C GLU A 72 -8.06 15.09 7.86
N PRO A 73 -7.57 15.92 8.81
CA PRO A 73 -7.62 17.37 8.69
C PRO A 73 -6.56 17.88 7.70
N GLY A 74 -6.89 18.92 6.93
CA GLY A 74 -6.01 19.49 5.90
C GLY A 74 -4.78 20.21 6.47
N SER A 75 -3.66 20.18 5.74
CA SER A 75 -2.49 21.01 6.06
C SER A 75 -1.76 21.53 4.82
N ALA A 76 -1.14 22.71 5.00
CA ALA A 76 -0.54 23.62 4.03
C ALA A 76 0.71 23.06 3.30
N ARG A 77 1.28 23.89 2.40
CA ARG A 77 2.35 23.61 1.42
C ARG A 77 3.37 22.57 1.90
N LYS A 78 3.41 21.43 1.23
CA LYS A 78 4.14 20.23 1.64
C LYS A 78 5.39 20.01 0.79
N THR A 79 6.55 19.88 1.43
CA THR A 79 7.75 19.30 0.82
C THR A 79 7.49 17.81 0.57
N LYS A 80 7.92 17.30 -0.59
CA LYS A 80 7.80 15.86 -0.91
C LYS A 80 9.01 15.12 -0.31
N TYR A 81 8.76 13.94 0.22
CA TYR A 81 9.78 13.04 0.73
C TYR A 81 9.57 11.64 0.15
N LEU A 82 10.66 10.96 -0.18
CA LEU A 82 10.68 9.56 -0.55
C LEU A 82 11.08 8.74 0.68
N PHE A 83 10.27 7.73 0.97
CA PHE A 83 10.49 6.77 2.04
C PHE A 83 10.89 5.43 1.44
N GLN A 84 11.99 4.84 1.91
CA GLN A 84 12.49 3.54 1.42
C GLN A 84 12.92 2.69 2.60
N GLU A 85 12.80 1.36 2.51
CA GLU A 85 13.38 0.46 3.52
C GLU A 85 14.91 0.53 3.44
N MET A 86 15.58 0.63 4.58
CA MET A 86 17.03 0.90 4.64
C MET A 86 17.90 -0.18 4.00
N ASN A 87 17.46 -1.44 4.00
CA ASN A 87 18.18 -2.59 3.46
C ASN A 87 17.69 -2.99 2.07
N GLY A 88 16.82 -2.19 1.44
CA GLY A 88 16.24 -2.47 0.13
C GLY A 88 15.24 -3.61 0.12
N LYS A 89 14.72 -4.04 1.28
CA LYS A 89 13.65 -5.06 1.35
C LYS A 89 12.37 -4.53 0.74
N LEU A 90 11.61 -5.44 0.12
CA LEU A 90 10.27 -5.12 -0.36
C LEU A 90 9.33 -4.85 0.81
N LEU A 91 8.45 -3.86 0.61
CA LEU A 91 7.37 -3.53 1.52
C LEU A 91 6.04 -3.70 0.80
N TYR A 92 5.08 -4.34 1.47
CA TYR A 92 3.72 -4.50 0.96
C TYR A 92 2.82 -3.49 1.65
N MET A 93 1.92 -2.86 0.90
CA MET A 93 0.88 -1.99 1.46
C MET A 93 -0.40 -2.78 1.63
N ALA A 94 -0.90 -2.84 2.86
CA ALA A 94 -2.19 -3.44 3.15
C ALA A 94 -3.32 -2.62 2.51
N GLY A 95 -4.27 -3.32 1.88
CA GLY A 95 -5.39 -2.69 1.20
C GLY A 95 -6.64 -3.56 1.20
N ILE A 96 -7.78 -2.91 0.99
CA ILE A 96 -9.09 -3.53 0.81
C ILE A 96 -9.54 -3.20 -0.59
N TYR A 97 -9.88 -4.22 -1.37
CA TYR A 97 -10.44 -4.02 -2.70
C TYR A 97 -11.92 -4.37 -2.75
N TYR A 98 -12.62 -3.71 -3.67
CA TYR A 98 -14.03 -3.93 -3.97
C TYR A 98 -14.14 -4.42 -5.40
N SER A 99 -14.71 -5.61 -5.58
CA SER A 99 -15.08 -6.10 -6.91
C SER A 99 -16.21 -5.24 -7.46
N ASN A 100 -16.04 -4.73 -8.68
CA ASN A 100 -17.10 -4.07 -9.43
C ASN A 100 -17.20 -4.78 -10.79
N PRO A 101 -18.36 -5.34 -11.18
CA PRO A 101 -18.51 -5.98 -12.48
C PRO A 101 -18.48 -5.02 -13.68
N GLU A 102 -18.82 -3.75 -13.47
CA GLU A 102 -18.92 -2.73 -14.52
C GLU A 102 -17.66 -1.87 -14.65
N LEU A 103 -16.82 -1.84 -13.61
CA LEU A 103 -15.55 -1.12 -13.56
C LEU A 103 -14.40 -2.07 -13.24
N ASN A 104 -13.15 -1.58 -13.27
CA ASN A 104 -12.06 -2.35 -12.65
C ASN A 104 -12.31 -2.50 -11.14
N ALA A 105 -11.83 -3.59 -10.54
CA ALA A 105 -11.80 -3.72 -9.08
C ALA A 105 -11.10 -2.50 -8.47
N GLN A 106 -11.66 -1.92 -7.40
CA GLN A 106 -11.17 -0.66 -6.83
C GLN A 106 -10.50 -0.93 -5.49
N LEU A 107 -9.31 -0.40 -5.26
CA LEU A 107 -8.49 -0.63 -4.08
C LEU A 107 -8.38 0.64 -3.25
N VAL A 108 -8.57 0.53 -1.95
CA VAL A 108 -8.13 1.54 -0.98
C VAL A 108 -7.02 0.96 -0.13
N THR A 109 -5.99 1.75 0.13
CA THR A 109 -4.89 1.36 1.03
C THR A 109 -5.21 1.77 2.47
N LEU A 110 -4.76 0.97 3.43
CA LEU A 110 -4.89 1.31 4.83
C LEU A 110 -3.77 2.25 5.24
N THR A 111 -4.08 3.15 6.16
CA THR A 111 -3.09 4.02 6.79
C THR A 111 -3.14 3.86 8.30
N THR A 112 -2.01 4.09 8.94
CA THR A 112 -1.85 4.05 10.39
C THR A 112 -1.13 5.32 10.89
N LYS A 113 -0.97 5.42 12.21
CA LYS A 113 -0.11 6.43 12.83
C LYS A 113 1.33 6.25 12.32
N PRO A 114 2.07 7.35 12.10
CA PRO A 114 3.46 7.25 11.70
C PRO A 114 4.30 6.64 12.82
N THR A 115 5.39 5.96 12.45
CA THR A 115 6.48 5.65 13.39
C THR A 115 7.09 6.96 13.92
N GLU A 116 7.85 6.89 15.02
CA GLU A 116 8.54 8.07 15.57
C GLU A 116 9.39 8.79 14.51
N GLN A 117 10.09 8.01 13.68
CA GLN A 117 10.88 8.53 12.57
C GLN A 117 10.03 9.30 11.53
N CYS A 118 8.84 8.79 11.20
CA CYS A 118 7.98 9.37 10.16
C CYS A 118 7.11 10.52 10.66
N ALA A 119 6.92 10.63 11.98
CA ALA A 119 6.00 11.59 12.60
C ALA A 119 6.38 13.06 12.32
N ALA A 120 7.67 13.34 12.10
CA ALA A 120 8.16 14.67 11.74
C ALA A 120 7.76 15.11 10.31
N TYR A 121 7.47 14.16 9.42
CA TYR A 121 7.22 14.43 8.00
C TYR A 121 5.74 14.34 7.63
N HIS A 122 4.99 13.44 8.29
CA HIS A 122 3.58 13.24 7.99
C HIS A 122 2.80 12.66 9.16
N HIS A 123 1.54 13.07 9.32
CA HIS A 123 0.65 12.60 10.41
C HIS A 123 0.07 11.20 10.22
N ARG A 124 0.38 10.55 9.11
CA ARG A 124 -0.07 9.19 8.75
C ARG A 124 0.97 8.51 7.88
N MET A 125 0.99 7.19 7.95
CA MET A 125 1.84 6.30 7.17
C MET A 125 0.99 5.20 6.55
N PRO A 126 1.37 4.58 5.42
CA PRO A 126 0.68 3.38 4.96
C PRO A 126 0.80 2.27 6.01
N LEU A 127 -0.21 1.41 6.09
CA LEU A 127 -0.07 0.15 6.79
C LEU A 127 0.86 -0.76 5.97
N LEU A 128 2.14 -0.79 6.33
CA LEU A 128 3.15 -1.61 5.68
C LEU A 128 3.22 -2.97 6.39
N ILE A 129 3.32 -4.04 5.61
CA ILE A 129 3.48 -5.41 6.10
C ILE A 129 4.66 -6.08 5.42
N SER A 130 5.30 -7.02 6.13
CA SER A 130 6.40 -7.82 5.59
C SER A 130 5.88 -8.95 4.69
N ALA A 131 6.78 -9.60 3.95
CA ALA A 131 6.45 -10.76 3.11
C ALA A 131 5.79 -11.90 3.91
N GLU A 132 6.29 -12.15 5.12
CA GLU A 132 5.79 -13.20 6.03
C GLU A 132 4.36 -12.91 6.52
N GLN A 133 3.98 -11.64 6.54
CA GLN A 133 2.66 -11.18 6.98
C GLN A 133 1.62 -11.17 5.85
N VAL A 134 2.02 -11.31 4.57
CA VAL A 134 1.10 -11.27 3.43
C VAL A 134 0.02 -12.36 3.53
N SER A 135 0.41 -13.60 3.83
CA SER A 135 -0.55 -14.69 3.97
C SER A 135 -1.50 -14.47 5.15
N TYR A 136 -0.97 -13.99 6.28
CA TYR A 136 -1.78 -13.66 7.45
C TYR A 136 -2.78 -12.54 7.14
N TRP A 137 -2.36 -11.48 6.44
CA TRP A 137 -3.24 -10.40 6.01
C TRP A 137 -4.38 -10.88 5.10
N LEU A 138 -4.09 -11.74 4.13
CA LEU A 138 -5.04 -12.16 3.11
C LEU A 138 -5.99 -13.29 3.52
N HIS A 139 -5.64 -14.06 4.55
CA HIS A 139 -6.39 -15.26 4.94
C HIS A 139 -6.97 -15.21 6.36
N SER A 140 -6.69 -14.16 7.14
CA SER A 140 -7.26 -14.01 8.48
C SER A 140 -8.58 -13.26 8.46
N GLU A 141 -9.42 -13.54 9.44
CA GLU A 141 -10.63 -12.78 9.69
C GLU A 141 -10.30 -11.38 10.24
N ALA A 142 -11.18 -10.41 10.01
CA ALA A 142 -10.93 -9.01 10.38
C ALA A 142 -10.58 -8.82 11.87
N HIS A 143 -11.18 -9.59 12.77
CA HIS A 143 -10.92 -9.52 14.21
C HIS A 143 -9.53 -10.02 14.61
N GLN A 144 -8.94 -10.91 13.79
CA GLN A 144 -7.60 -11.45 14.02
C GLN A 144 -6.53 -10.44 13.61
N LEU A 145 -6.80 -9.57 12.63
CA LEU A 145 -5.82 -8.59 12.11
C LEU A 145 -5.45 -7.46 13.08
N LYS A 146 -6.09 -7.40 14.26
CA LYS A 146 -5.86 -6.37 15.28
C LYS A 146 -4.37 -6.11 15.59
N PRO A 147 -3.50 -7.12 15.75
CA PRO A 147 -2.07 -6.89 16.01
C PRO A 147 -1.37 -6.10 14.90
N LEU A 148 -1.72 -6.34 13.63
CA LEU A 148 -1.18 -5.58 12.50
C LEU A 148 -1.66 -4.13 12.50
N LEU A 149 -2.89 -3.88 12.95
CA LEU A 149 -3.48 -2.54 12.95
C LEU A 149 -2.95 -1.65 14.09
N GLU A 150 -2.59 -2.25 15.23
CA GLU A 150 -2.16 -1.53 16.43
C GLU A 150 -0.65 -1.28 16.51
N GLN A 151 0.19 -2.17 15.96
CA GLN A 151 1.67 -2.04 15.97
C GLN A 151 2.27 -2.32 14.57
N PRO A 152 1.96 -1.49 13.56
CA PRO A 152 2.19 -1.85 12.17
C PRO A 152 3.64 -1.82 11.69
N ALA A 153 4.60 -1.32 12.46
CA ALA A 153 5.89 -0.97 11.88
C ALA A 153 7.05 -0.87 12.88
N ASP A 154 6.98 -1.53 14.04
CA ASP A 154 8.05 -1.44 15.06
C ASP A 154 9.38 -2.06 14.57
N TRP A 155 9.30 -2.96 13.59
CA TRP A 155 10.43 -3.60 12.90
C TRP A 155 10.99 -2.77 11.74
N LEU A 156 10.31 -1.69 11.35
CA LEU A 156 10.55 -0.99 10.09
C LEU A 156 11.55 0.15 10.28
N HIS A 157 12.68 0.06 9.58
CA HIS A 157 13.66 1.12 9.48
C HIS A 157 13.63 1.74 8.09
N LEU A 158 13.29 3.03 8.01
CA LEU A 158 13.20 3.74 6.74
C LEU A 158 14.38 4.67 6.54
N SER A 159 14.74 4.93 5.29
CA SER A 159 15.45 6.14 4.90
C SER A 159 14.44 7.16 4.37
N VAL A 160 14.63 8.42 4.75
CA VAL A 160 13.78 9.54 4.30
C VAL A 160 14.66 10.52 3.56
N VAL A 161 14.38 10.72 2.27
CA VAL A 161 15.12 11.67 1.43
C VAL A 161 14.15 12.69 0.83
N ALA A 162 14.62 13.93 0.63
CA ALA A 162 13.83 14.92 -0.09
C ALA A 162 13.56 14.41 -1.51
N ASP A 163 12.30 14.48 -1.96
CA ASP A 163 11.94 14.12 -3.31
C ASP A 163 11.96 15.38 -4.19
N GLU A 164 13.04 15.54 -4.96
CA GLU A 164 13.27 16.67 -5.85
C GLU A 164 12.54 16.56 -7.21
N ARG A 165 11.76 15.49 -7.42
CA ARG A 165 11.00 15.23 -8.65
C ARG A 165 9.66 15.98 -8.72
#